data_AF-A0A1J3E3R3-F1
#
_entry.id   AF-A0A1J3E3R3-F1
#
_cell.length_a   1.000
_cell.length_b   1.000
_cell.length_c   1.000
_cell.angle_alpha   90.00
_cell.angle_beta   90.00
_cell.angle_gamma   90.00
#
_symmetry.space_group_name_H-M   'P 1'
#
loop_
_entity.id
_entity.type
_entity.pdbx_description
1 polymer ?
#
loop_
_entity_poly.entity_id
_entity_poly.type
_entity_poly.pdbx_seq_one_letter_code
_entity_poly.pdbx_strand_id
1 'polypeptide(L)'
;KRVLTTWKSDNDPSPGEFSLEITPQVPLQGLIRKGSLPYWRTGPWATTRFCGFPQFDESYVSPFSVVQDVARGTGTFSYSMLRNYNLSYITLTPEGQMKIYWDDGVRWMHHLTLPESLCDLYGACE
;
A
#
# COMPACT_ATOMS: atom_id res chain seq x y z
N LYS A 1 9.87 13.13 1.98
CA LYS A 1 8.80 12.15 2.27
C LYS A 1 8.27 11.64 0.93
N ARG A 2 8.22 10.33 0.68
CA ARG A 2 7.60 9.78 -0.54
C ARG A 2 6.16 9.43 -0.20
N VAL A 3 5.20 10.03 -0.90
CA VAL A 3 3.76 9.90 -0.66
C VAL A 3 3.08 9.70 -2.01
N LEU A 4 2.14 8.77 -2.07
CA LEU A 4 1.26 8.59 -3.23
C LEU A 4 -0.06 9.30 -2.94
N THR A 5 -0.36 10.37 -3.66
CA THR A 5 -1.62 11.13 -3.52
C THR A 5 -2.56 10.76 -4.65
N THR A 6 -3.85 10.62 -4.34
CA THR A 6 -4.86 10.30 -5.36
C THR A 6 -5.03 11.45 -6.33
N TRP A 7 -5.58 11.12 -7.49
CA TRP A 7 -6.24 12.11 -8.32
C TRP A 7 -7.56 12.53 -7.66
N LYS A 8 -8.05 13.71 -8.03
CA LYS A 8 -9.33 14.22 -7.55
C LYS A 8 -10.50 13.43 -8.14
N SER A 9 -10.37 13.00 -9.40
CA SER A 9 -11.28 12.06 -10.05
C SER A 9 -10.58 11.37 -11.23
N ASP A 10 -11.21 10.36 -11.83
CA ASP A 10 -10.66 9.66 -13.00
C ASP A 10 -10.36 10.58 -14.20
N ASN A 11 -11.03 11.74 -14.27
CA ASN A 11 -10.87 12.73 -15.34
C ASN A 11 -10.11 14.00 -14.89
N ASP A 12 -9.74 14.11 -13.60
CA ASP A 12 -9.08 15.29 -13.03
C ASP A 12 -7.82 14.86 -12.25
N PRO A 13 -6.62 14.99 -12.84
CA PRO A 13 -5.36 14.58 -12.22
C PRO A 13 -4.86 15.53 -11.13
N SER A 14 -5.63 16.58 -10.78
CA SER A 14 -5.28 17.42 -9.64
C SER A 14 -5.29 16.60 -8.33
N PRO A 15 -4.55 17.02 -7.30
CA PRO A 15 -4.46 16.29 -6.04
C PRO A 15 -5.83 16.08 -5.39
N GLY A 16 -6.15 14.82 -5.07
CA GLY A 16 -7.36 14.41 -4.36
C GLY A 16 -7.20 14.40 -2.84
N GLU A 17 -8.23 13.86 -2.16
CA GLU A 17 -8.30 13.89 -0.69
C GLU A 17 -7.46 12.80 0.00
N PHE A 18 -7.12 11.73 -0.70
CA PHE A 18 -6.47 10.57 -0.10
C PHE A 18 -4.97 10.54 -0.40
N SER A 19 -4.20 10.04 0.57
CA SER A 19 -2.77 9.83 0.41
C SER A 19 -2.31 8.55 1.10
N LEU A 20 -1.32 7.89 0.51
CA LEU A 20 -0.66 6.71 1.04
C LEU A 20 0.79 7.04 1.36
N GLU A 21 1.21 6.73 2.58
CA GLU A 21 2.57 6.96 3.06
C GLU A 21 3.10 5.78 3.89
N ILE A 22 4.41 5.56 3.84
CA ILE A 22 5.12 4.74 4.83
C ILE A 22 5.56 5.67 5.97
N THR A 23 5.18 5.32 7.18
CA THR A 23 5.51 6.11 8.36
C THR A 23 6.96 5.89 8.80
N PRO A 24 7.62 6.91 9.40
CA PRO A 24 9.00 6.79 9.86
C PRO A 24 9.11 6.07 11.22
N GLN A 25 8.00 5.62 11.82
CA GLN A 25 8.06 4.93 13.11
C GLN A 25 8.79 3.59 12.99
N VAL A 26 9.29 3.09 14.12
CA VAL A 26 9.90 1.77 14.22
C VAL A 26 9.06 0.94 15.20
N PRO A 27 8.43 -0.16 14.74
CA PRO A 27 8.39 -0.66 13.36
C PRO A 27 7.57 0.24 12.41
N LEU A 28 7.95 0.26 11.13
CA LEU A 28 7.29 1.08 10.10
C LEU A 28 5.87 0.55 9.82
N GLN A 29 5.00 1.44 9.36
CA GLN A 29 3.64 1.09 8.94
C GLN A 29 3.30 1.83 7.65
N GLY A 30 2.57 1.19 6.74
CA GLY A 30 1.82 1.88 5.69
C GLY A 30 0.50 2.45 6.22
N LEU A 31 0.21 3.70 5.86
CA LEU A 31 -0.97 4.43 6.30
C LEU A 31 -1.62 5.14 5.11
N ILE A 32 -2.91 4.91 4.93
CA ILE A 32 -3.76 5.73 4.06
C ILE A 32 -4.44 6.78 4.93
N ARG A 33 -4.38 8.04 4.50
CA ARG A 33 -5.05 9.18 5.13
C ARG A 33 -6.11 9.75 4.21
N LYS A 34 -7.19 10.25 4.80
CA LYS A 34 -8.15 11.16 4.17
C LYS A 34 -7.93 12.55 4.75
N GLY A 35 -7.27 13.43 4.00
CA GLY A 35 -6.75 14.69 4.54
C GLY A 35 -5.76 14.43 5.71
N SER A 36 -6.09 14.93 6.89
CA SER A 36 -5.28 14.71 8.11
C SER A 36 -5.65 13.44 8.88
N LEU A 37 -6.82 12.86 8.62
CA LEU A 37 -7.35 11.74 9.41
C LEU A 37 -6.82 10.39 8.89
N PRO A 38 -6.45 9.45 9.78
CA PRO A 38 -6.15 8.08 9.37
C PRO A 38 -7.42 7.43 8.81
N TYR A 39 -7.28 6.77 7.66
CA TYR A 39 -8.39 6.07 6.98
C TYR A 39 -8.22 4.55 7.04
N TRP A 40 -7.00 4.07 6.79
CA TRP A 40 -6.65 2.64 6.86
C TRP A 40 -5.17 2.49 7.17
N ARG A 41 -4.77 1.39 7.81
CA ARG A 41 -3.35 1.09 8.06
C ARG A 41 -3.04 -0.38 7.81
N THR A 42 -1.84 -0.62 7.28
CA THR A 42 -1.23 -1.98 7.23
C THR A 42 -0.95 -2.55 8.61
N GLY A 43 -0.86 -1.71 9.65
CA GLY A 43 -0.31 -2.10 10.95
C GLY A 43 1.23 -2.14 10.97
N PRO A 44 1.84 -2.40 12.13
CA PRO A 44 3.30 -2.46 12.24
C PRO A 44 3.94 -3.61 11.47
N TRP A 45 5.12 -3.35 10.91
CA TRP A 45 5.97 -4.36 10.29
C TRP A 45 6.47 -5.36 11.34
N ALA A 46 6.09 -6.62 11.20
CA ALA A 46 6.46 -7.73 12.08
C ALA A 46 7.50 -8.65 11.43
N THR A 47 8.52 -8.07 10.80
CA THR A 47 9.68 -8.74 10.17
C THR A 47 9.39 -9.59 8.92
N THR A 48 8.28 -10.31 8.87
CA THR A 48 7.86 -11.10 7.69
C THR A 48 6.65 -10.51 6.98
N ARG A 49 5.78 -9.81 7.71
CA ARG A 49 4.54 -9.21 7.21
C ARG A 49 4.13 -7.97 7.99
N PHE A 50 3.21 -7.18 7.46
CA PHE A 50 2.48 -6.22 8.29
C PHE A 50 1.29 -6.89 8.98
N CYS A 51 1.03 -6.54 10.23
CA CYS A 51 0.01 -7.21 11.04
C CYS A 51 -1.43 -7.12 10.48
N GLY A 52 -1.77 -6.03 9.79
CA GLY A 52 -3.07 -5.79 9.15
C GLY A 52 -3.02 -5.92 7.63
N PHE A 53 -1.98 -6.57 7.08
CA PHE A 53 -1.87 -6.84 5.65
C PHE A 53 -1.51 -8.32 5.42
N PRO A 54 -2.49 -9.24 5.53
CA PRO A 54 -2.26 -10.69 5.54
C PRO A 54 -1.79 -11.30 4.20
N GLN A 55 -1.77 -10.53 3.11
CA GLN A 55 -1.44 -10.95 1.75
C GLN A 55 0.07 -11.16 1.55
N PHE A 56 0.89 -10.84 2.56
CA PHE A 56 2.28 -11.26 2.61
C PHE A 56 2.37 -12.79 2.72
N ASP A 57 2.89 -13.40 1.67
CA ASP A 57 3.39 -14.77 1.70
C ASP A 57 4.80 -14.78 2.32
N GLU A 58 5.09 -15.76 3.18
CA GLU A 58 6.42 -15.99 3.76
C GLU A 58 7.38 -16.72 2.79
N SER A 59 6.89 -17.12 1.62
CA SER A 59 7.72 -17.75 0.60
C SER A 59 8.76 -16.79 0.01
N TYR A 60 9.89 -17.35 -0.42
CA TYR A 60 10.94 -16.62 -1.14
C TYR A 60 10.48 -16.00 -2.47
N VAL A 61 9.26 -16.30 -2.92
CA VAL A 61 8.66 -15.76 -4.14
C VAL A 61 7.60 -14.70 -3.86
N SER A 62 7.49 -14.23 -2.61
CA SER A 62 6.59 -13.14 -2.23
C SER A 62 6.84 -11.92 -3.12
N PRO A 63 5.80 -11.36 -3.75
CA PRO A 63 5.97 -10.20 -4.61
C PRO A 63 6.16 -8.91 -3.81
N PHE A 64 6.05 -8.97 -2.47
CA PHE A 64 6.17 -7.83 -1.58
C PHE A 64 7.55 -7.77 -0.92
N SER A 65 8.13 -6.58 -0.86
CA SER A 65 9.39 -6.34 -0.17
C SER A 65 9.31 -5.09 0.70
N VAL A 66 9.85 -5.21 1.92
CA VAL A 66 9.94 -4.11 2.89
C VAL A 66 11.38 -3.99 3.35
N VAL A 67 11.92 -2.77 3.25
CA VAL A 67 13.25 -2.43 3.74
C VAL A 67 13.09 -1.32 4.77
N GLN A 68 13.47 -1.60 6.02
CA GLN A 68 13.51 -0.60 7.10
C GLN A 68 14.96 -0.23 7.42
N ASP A 69 15.31 1.03 7.19
CA ASP A 69 16.53 1.63 7.71
C ASP A 69 16.21 2.29 9.07
N VAL A 70 16.46 1.53 10.15
CA VAL A 70 16.20 1.96 11.53
C VAL A 70 17.08 3.16 11.91
N ALA A 71 18.34 3.19 11.46
CA ALA A 71 19.28 4.25 11.80
C ALA A 71 18.86 5.60 11.21
N ARG A 72 18.29 5.59 10.00
CA ARG A 72 17.81 6.79 9.31
C ARG A 72 16.32 7.07 9.55
N GLY A 73 15.60 6.14 10.18
CA GLY A 73 14.16 6.23 10.38
C GLY A 73 13.38 6.24 9.05
N THR A 74 13.88 5.53 8.04
CA THR A 74 13.27 5.48 6.70
C THR A 74 12.85 4.06 6.35
N GLY A 75 11.81 3.96 5.52
CA GLY A 75 11.24 2.69 5.10
C GLY A 75 10.83 2.74 3.64
N THR A 76 11.04 1.65 2.93
CA THR A 76 10.52 1.47 1.57
C THR A 76 9.69 0.21 1.50
N PHE A 77 8.52 0.32 0.87
CA PHE A 77 7.70 -0.81 0.45
C PHE A 77 7.79 -0.90 -1.08
N SER A 78 7.89 -2.12 -1.60
CA SER A 78 8.01 -2.36 -3.04
C SER A 78 7.24 -3.62 -3.42
N TYR A 79 6.71 -3.62 -4.64
CA TYR A 79 6.01 -4.75 -5.23
C TYR A 79 6.70 -5.13 -6.55
N SER A 80 7.07 -6.39 -6.72
CA SER A 80 7.68 -6.91 -7.95
C SER A 80 7.44 -8.41 -8.09
N MET A 81 7.01 -8.84 -9.27
CA MET A 81 6.79 -10.26 -9.57
C MET A 81 8.11 -10.96 -9.91
N LEU A 82 8.66 -11.70 -8.93
CA LEU A 82 9.99 -12.34 -9.03
C LEU A 82 10.13 -13.36 -10.17
N ARG A 83 9.04 -14.01 -10.60
CA ARG A 83 9.12 -15.08 -11.61
C ARG A 83 9.24 -14.57 -13.04
N ASN A 84 8.59 -13.45 -13.37
CA ASN A 84 8.40 -13.04 -14.77
C ASN A 84 8.86 -11.60 -15.07
N TYR A 85 9.22 -10.81 -14.04
CA TYR A 85 9.61 -9.40 -14.17
C TYR A 85 8.57 -8.50 -14.87
N ASN A 86 7.31 -8.92 -14.83
CA ASN A 86 6.21 -8.18 -15.45
C ASN A 86 6.08 -6.79 -14.84
N LEU A 87 5.72 -5.82 -15.68
CA LEU A 87 5.47 -4.46 -15.24
C LEU A 87 4.32 -4.46 -14.22
N SER A 88 4.50 -3.74 -13.12
CA SER A 88 3.49 -3.63 -12.07
C SER A 88 3.44 -2.23 -11.51
N TYR A 89 2.27 -1.80 -11.07
CA TYR A 89 2.11 -0.53 -10.39
C TYR A 89 1.13 -0.62 -9.23
N ILE A 90 1.31 0.32 -8.31
CA ILE A 90 0.42 0.56 -7.18
C ILE A 90 -0.30 1.86 -7.47
N THR A 91 -1.62 1.87 -7.33
CA THR A 91 -2.46 3.07 -7.47
C THR A 91 -3.32 3.26 -6.24
N LEU A 92 -3.73 4.50 -5.98
CA LEU A 92 -4.67 4.87 -4.93
C LEU A 92 -5.86 5.56 -5.62
N THR A 93 -7.06 5.01 -5.46
CA THR A 93 -8.26 5.52 -6.12
C THR A 93 -8.89 6.69 -5.36
N PRO A 94 -9.68 7.56 -6.01
CA PRO A 94 -10.37 8.67 -5.35
C PRO A 94 -11.26 8.26 -4.17
N GLU A 95 -11.70 7.00 -4.11
CA GLU A 95 -12.48 6.42 -3.01
C GLU A 95 -11.62 5.97 -1.82
N GLY A 96 -10.30 6.14 -1.90
CA GLY A 96 -9.36 5.76 -0.84
C GLY A 96 -8.91 4.30 -0.88
N GLN A 97 -9.11 3.61 -2.01
CA GLN A 97 -8.68 2.22 -2.17
C GLN A 97 -7.29 2.13 -2.79
N MET A 98 -6.38 1.41 -2.13
CA MET A 98 -5.09 1.03 -2.73
C MET A 98 -5.29 -0.21 -3.60
N LYS A 99 -4.84 -0.18 -4.85
CA LYS A 99 -4.91 -1.31 -5.78
C LYS A 99 -3.54 -1.61 -6.36
N ILE A 100 -3.26 -2.88 -6.58
CA ILE A 100 -2.04 -3.33 -7.28
C ILE A 100 -2.43 -4.07 -8.55
N TYR A 101 -1.76 -3.71 -9.64
CA TYR A 101 -1.90 -4.34 -10.94
C TYR A 101 -0.55 -4.80 -11.46
N TRP A 102 -0.56 -5.85 -12.28
CA TRP A 102 0.59 -6.31 -13.04
C TRP A 102 0.16 -6.64 -14.47
N ASP A 103 1.02 -6.42 -15.44
CA ASP A 103 0.76 -6.67 -16.86
C ASP A 103 1.03 -8.14 -17.18
N ASP A 104 0.11 -8.88 -17.79
CA ASP A 104 0.36 -10.27 -18.23
C ASP A 104 0.97 -10.37 -19.65
N GLY A 105 1.25 -9.21 -20.28
CA GLY A 105 1.72 -9.08 -21.65
C GLY A 105 0.60 -8.82 -22.66
N VAL A 106 -0.66 -8.94 -22.23
CA VAL A 106 -1.86 -8.63 -23.03
C VAL A 106 -2.72 -7.58 -22.33
N ARG A 107 -2.85 -7.66 -21.01
CA ARG A 107 -3.71 -6.80 -20.20
C ARG A 107 -3.17 -6.62 -18.79
N TRP A 108 -3.65 -5.58 -18.14
CA TRP A 108 -3.45 -5.36 -16.72
C TRP A 108 -4.34 -6.31 -15.90
N MET A 109 -3.68 -7.16 -15.12
CA MET A 109 -4.28 -8.08 -14.18
C MET A 109 -4.31 -7.45 -12.79
N HIS A 110 -5.48 -7.52 -12.15
CA HIS A 110 -5.65 -7.10 -10.76
C HIS A 110 -5.03 -8.12 -9.81
N HIS A 111 -4.26 -7.64 -8.82
CA HIS A 111 -3.68 -8.49 -7.78
C HIS A 111 -4.41 -8.34 -6.45
N LEU A 112 -4.59 -7.12 -5.97
CA LEU A 112 -5.22 -6.85 -4.67
C LEU A 112 -5.87 -5.47 -4.62
N THR A 113 -6.84 -5.35 -3.71
CA THR A 113 -7.47 -4.09 -3.30
C THR A 113 -7.47 -4.03 -1.77
N LEU A 114 -7.09 -2.89 -1.19
CA LEU A 114 -7.22 -2.58 0.23
C LEU A 114 -7.92 -1.24 0.41
N PRO A 115 -8.73 -1.03 1.46
CA PRO A 115 -9.16 -2.02 2.46
C PRO A 115 -10.09 -3.09 1.84
N GLU A 116 -10.16 -4.30 2.44
CA GLU A 116 -11.02 -5.39 1.93
C GLU A 116 -12.42 -5.38 2.57
N SER A 117 -12.52 -4.89 3.81
CA SER A 117 -13.75 -4.86 4.58
C SER A 117 -13.92 -3.55 5.34
N LEU A 118 -15.15 -3.29 5.81
CA LEU A 118 -15.43 -2.14 6.68
C LEU A 118 -14.68 -2.23 8.02
N CYS A 119 -14.35 -3.45 8.49
CA CYS A 119 -13.59 -3.66 9.73
C CYS A 119 -12.14 -3.19 9.63
N ASP A 120 -11.61 -3.06 8.42
CA ASP A 120 -10.25 -2.59 8.19
C ASP A 120 -10.14 -1.06 8.31
N LEU A 121 -11.27 -0.35 8.22
CA LEU A 121 -11.30 1.10 8.35
C LEU A 121 -10.88 1.52 9.76
N TYR A 122 -10.09 2.59 9.82
CA TYR A 122 -9.59 3.10 11.08
C TYR A 122 -10.76 3.58 11.95
N GLY A 123 -10.87 3.06 13.19
CA GLY A 123 -11.96 3.42 14.11
C GLY A 123 -13.30 2.78 13.75
N ALA A 124 -13.33 1.69 13.00
CA ALA A 124 -14.57 0.97 12.67
C ALA A 124 -15.26 0.33 13.89
N CYS A 125 -14.52 0.07 14.96
CA CYS A 125 -15.03 -0.49 16.22
C CYS A 125 -14.78 0.49 17.37
N GLU A 126 -15.73 0.57 18.29
CA GLU A 126 -15.67 1.35 19.55
C GLU A 126 -15.29 0.48 20.75
#